data_AF-T1PA86-F1
#
_entry.id   AF-T1PA86-F1
#
_cell.length_a   1.000
_cell.length_b   1.000
_cell.length_c   1.000
_cell.angle_alpha   90.00
_cell.angle_beta   90.00
_cell.angle_gamma   90.00
#
_symmetry.space_group_name_H-M   'P 1'
#
loop_
_entity.id
_entity.type
_entity.pdbx_description
1 polymer ?
#
loop_
_entity_poly.entity_id
_entity_poly.type
_entity_poly.pdbx_seq_one_letter_code
_entity_poly.pdbx_strand_id
1 'polypeptide(L)'
;MEQVCLSESEHQAELEDSIIAWQDKYDRLYESHKRVQKVNQGLEDKLLKLVDRNTAERAQLTSDVATLSVRLAQANFNISKLQREIERYKTDINLAIQLLQCKPDSFVPQKISSLPIDIQSKVSSYIRVDTNSHSDSEGSITGVGITTTTAYKVLPANDSPPRETCPFPPTAMVYSMRGLGKC
;
A
#
# COMPACT_ATOMS: atom_id res chain seq x y z
N MET A 1 -93.67 15.36 9.82
CA MET A 1 -92.64 16.30 10.30
C MET A 1 -91.65 15.58 11.21
N GLU A 2 -92.11 14.83 12.23
CA GLU A 2 -91.24 13.97 13.08
C GLU A 2 -90.41 12.93 12.32
N GLN A 3 -90.98 12.17 11.37
CA GLN A 3 -90.21 11.16 10.63
C GLN A 3 -89.07 11.74 9.78
N VAL A 4 -89.22 12.96 9.26
CA VAL A 4 -88.18 13.63 8.48
C VAL A 4 -87.04 14.09 9.39
N CYS A 5 -87.37 14.63 10.56
CA CYS A 5 -86.39 15.03 11.57
C CYS A 5 -85.59 13.84 12.13
N LEU A 6 -86.22 12.68 12.28
CA LEU A 6 -85.54 11.43 12.65
C LEU A 6 -84.55 10.98 11.57
N SER A 7 -84.95 10.99 10.29
CA SER A 7 -84.05 10.61 9.18
C SER A 7 -82.87 11.58 9.00
N GLU A 8 -83.08 12.86 9.26
CA GLU A 8 -82.00 13.86 9.25
C GLU A 8 -81.02 13.64 10.40
N SER A 9 -81.52 13.28 11.58
CA SER A 9 -80.68 12.96 12.74
C SER A 9 -79.86 11.68 12.52
N GLU A 10 -80.43 10.65 11.90
CA GLU A 10 -79.71 9.41 11.57
C GLU A 10 -78.61 9.66 10.52
N HIS A 11 -78.92 10.42 9.47
CA HIS A 11 -77.94 10.77 8.45
C HIS A 11 -76.79 11.63 9.04
N GLN A 12 -77.10 12.51 9.99
CA GLN A 12 -76.09 13.30 10.68
C GLN A 12 -75.17 12.41 11.54
N ALA A 13 -75.72 11.41 12.25
CA ALA A 13 -74.94 10.45 13.02
C ALA A 13 -74.00 9.62 12.12
N GLU A 14 -74.48 9.15 10.95
CA GLU A 14 -73.64 8.44 9.98
C GLU A 14 -72.48 9.29 9.45
N LEU A 15 -72.73 10.59 9.23
CA LEU A 15 -71.68 11.52 8.81
C LEU A 15 -70.62 11.70 9.90
N GLU A 16 -71.06 11.85 11.16
CA GLU A 16 -70.17 11.97 12.32
C GLU A 16 -69.31 10.72 12.50
N ASP A 17 -69.89 9.53 12.39
CA ASP A 17 -69.16 8.26 12.43
C ASP A 17 -68.14 8.13 11.29
N SER A 18 -68.52 8.58 10.08
CA SER A 18 -67.61 8.61 8.93
C SER A 18 -66.43 9.54 9.16
N ILE A 19 -66.66 10.73 9.73
CA ILE A 19 -65.60 11.69 10.08
C ILE A 19 -64.61 11.07 11.08
N ILE A 20 -65.12 10.44 12.15
CA ILE A 20 -64.29 9.77 13.15
C ILE A 20 -63.46 8.64 12.50
N ALA A 21 -64.07 7.84 11.63
CA ALA A 21 -63.38 6.76 10.94
C ALA A 21 -62.27 7.28 10.00
N TRP A 22 -62.48 8.41 9.33
CA TRP A 22 -61.45 9.05 8.50
C TRP A 22 -60.33 9.68 9.33
N GLN A 23 -60.64 10.23 10.50
CA GLN A 23 -59.63 10.73 11.44
C GLN A 23 -58.72 9.60 11.95
N ASP A 24 -59.26 8.48 12.41
CA ASP A 24 -58.45 7.33 12.86
C ASP A 24 -57.56 6.79 11.73
N LYS A 25 -58.09 6.70 10.50
CA LYS A 25 -57.30 6.31 9.31
C LYS A 25 -56.15 7.28 9.06
N TYR A 26 -56.43 8.59 9.12
CA TYR A 26 -55.42 9.61 8.93
C TYR A 26 -54.33 9.53 10.01
N ASP A 27 -54.71 9.43 11.28
CA ASP A 27 -53.76 9.37 12.40
C ASP A 27 -52.87 8.13 12.32
N ARG A 28 -53.44 6.96 12.00
CA ARG A 28 -52.66 5.73 11.77
C ARG A 28 -51.67 5.87 10.64
N LEU A 29 -52.09 6.47 9.52
CA LEU A 29 -51.23 6.70 8.37
C LEU A 29 -50.11 7.69 8.70
N TYR A 30 -50.45 8.79 9.38
CA TYR A 30 -49.52 9.82 9.82
C TYR A 30 -48.44 9.24 10.76
N GLU A 31 -48.86 8.46 11.75
CA GLU A 31 -47.92 7.81 12.68
C GLU A 31 -47.06 6.74 11.98
N SER A 32 -47.62 6.02 11.01
CA SER A 32 -46.83 5.09 10.18
C SER A 32 -45.77 5.82 9.37
N HIS A 33 -46.15 6.92 8.70
CA HIS A 33 -45.22 7.76 7.95
C HIS A 33 -44.10 8.29 8.85
N LYS A 34 -44.45 8.79 10.05
CA LYS A 34 -43.48 9.30 11.02
C LYS A 34 -42.48 8.24 11.48
N ARG A 35 -42.92 6.99 11.68
CA ARG A 35 -42.02 5.86 11.99
C ARG A 35 -41.04 5.58 10.85
N VAL A 36 -41.52 5.53 9.62
CA VAL A 36 -40.67 5.32 8.42
C VAL A 36 -39.68 6.46 8.26
N GLN A 37 -40.12 7.71 8.43
CA GLN A 37 -39.25 8.88 8.36
C GLN A 37 -38.11 8.81 9.36
N LYS A 38 -38.37 8.38 10.61
CA LYS A 38 -37.32 8.19 11.61
C LYS A 38 -36.32 7.10 11.23
N VAL A 39 -36.79 6.00 10.65
CA VAL A 39 -35.90 4.93 10.16
C VAL A 39 -35.04 5.44 9.00
N ASN A 40 -35.63 6.14 8.03
CA ASN A 40 -34.90 6.70 6.90
C ASN A 40 -33.81 7.69 7.34
N GLN A 41 -34.13 8.60 8.26
CA GLN A 41 -33.13 9.51 8.82
C GLN A 41 -31.95 8.74 9.43
N GLY A 42 -32.24 7.69 10.21
CA GLY A 42 -31.20 6.85 10.78
C GLY A 42 -30.38 6.07 9.75
N LEU A 43 -30.94 5.76 8.58
CA LEU A 43 -30.22 5.13 7.47
C LEU A 43 -29.34 6.15 6.72
N GLU A 44 -29.85 7.35 6.49
CA GLU A 44 -29.08 8.46 5.90
C GLU A 44 -27.87 8.81 6.77
N ASP A 45 -28.05 8.92 8.08
CA ASP A 45 -26.96 9.18 9.02
C ASP A 45 -25.89 8.07 9.01
N LYS A 46 -26.32 6.80 8.90
CA LYS A 46 -25.40 5.65 8.80
C LYS A 46 -24.66 5.66 7.47
N LEU A 47 -25.33 6.01 6.38
CA LEU A 47 -24.72 6.12 5.06
C LEU A 47 -23.65 7.21 5.04
N LEU A 48 -23.96 8.39 5.59
CA LEU A 48 -22.98 9.48 5.73
C LEU A 48 -21.74 9.03 6.51
N LYS A 49 -21.92 8.40 7.67
CA LYS A 49 -20.79 7.86 8.47
C LYS A 49 -19.96 6.83 7.72
N LEU A 50 -20.60 5.95 6.95
CA LEU A 50 -19.90 4.95 6.13
C LEU A 50 -19.07 5.60 5.02
N VAL A 51 -19.63 6.61 4.35
CA VAL A 51 -18.92 7.39 3.33
C VAL A 51 -17.73 8.12 3.95
N ASP A 52 -17.90 8.79 5.09
CA ASP A 52 -16.80 9.50 5.77
C ASP A 52 -15.66 8.55 6.17
N ARG A 53 -16.00 7.40 6.78
CA ARG A 53 -15.00 6.38 7.12
C ARG A 53 -14.28 5.85 5.88
N ASN A 54 -15.03 5.51 4.83
CA ASN A 54 -14.44 4.93 3.62
C ASN A 54 -13.57 5.94 2.86
N THR A 55 -13.97 7.21 2.83
CA THR A 55 -13.16 8.27 2.21
C THR A 55 -11.86 8.51 2.96
N ALA A 56 -11.88 8.47 4.30
CA ALA A 56 -10.68 8.53 5.13
C ALA A 56 -9.77 7.31 4.91
N GLU A 57 -10.31 6.09 4.94
CA GLU A 57 -9.57 4.86 4.67
C GLU A 57 -8.93 4.87 3.28
N ARG A 58 -9.67 5.31 2.26
CA ARG A 58 -9.16 5.46 0.89
C ARG A 58 -8.01 6.47 0.83
N ALA A 59 -8.12 7.61 1.52
CA ALA A 59 -7.06 8.60 1.57
C ALA A 59 -5.79 8.06 2.24
N GLN A 60 -5.95 7.34 3.35
CA GLN A 60 -4.85 6.69 4.06
C GLN A 60 -4.15 5.66 3.17
N LEU A 61 -4.91 4.73 2.57
CA LEU A 61 -4.36 3.71 1.66
C LEU A 61 -3.65 4.33 0.46
N THR A 62 -4.19 5.43 -0.09
CA THR A 62 -3.55 6.17 -1.18
C THR A 62 -2.19 6.74 -0.76
N SER A 63 -2.11 7.31 0.45
CA SER A 63 -0.85 7.80 1.03
C SER A 63 0.17 6.69 1.25
N ASP A 64 -0.28 5.55 1.76
CA ASP A 64 0.57 4.39 2.02
C ASP A 64 1.14 3.81 0.71
N VAL A 65 0.31 3.69 -0.31
CA VAL A 65 0.75 3.26 -1.66
C VAL A 65 1.79 4.22 -2.23
N ALA A 66 1.60 5.54 -2.12
CA ALA A 66 2.58 6.51 -2.57
C ALA A 66 3.91 6.37 -1.81
N THR A 67 3.86 6.23 -0.49
CA THR A 67 5.05 6.05 0.36
C THR A 67 5.81 4.77 0.02
N LEU A 68 5.09 3.66 -0.13
CA LEU A 68 5.68 2.37 -0.52
C LEU A 68 6.28 2.42 -1.92
N SER A 69 5.64 3.10 -2.85
CA SER A 69 6.15 3.28 -4.23
C SER A 69 7.50 4.02 -4.22
N VAL A 70 7.64 5.07 -3.42
CA VAL A 70 8.91 5.80 -3.26
C VAL A 70 9.98 4.91 -2.62
N ARG A 71 9.65 4.20 -1.54
CA ARG A 71 10.60 3.28 -0.87
C ARG A 71 11.08 2.17 -1.80
N LEU A 72 10.18 1.62 -2.61
CA LEU A 72 10.51 0.60 -3.60
C LEU A 72 11.46 1.15 -4.66
N ALA A 73 11.18 2.33 -5.21
CA ALA A 73 12.06 2.99 -6.17
C ALA A 73 13.46 3.25 -5.58
N GLN A 74 13.53 3.71 -4.33
CA GLN A 74 14.80 3.94 -3.63
C GLN A 74 15.57 2.63 -3.41
N ALA A 75 14.89 1.55 -3.01
CA ALA A 75 15.52 0.24 -2.83
C ALA A 75 16.07 -0.29 -4.16
N ASN A 76 15.32 -0.18 -5.25
CA ASN A 76 15.77 -0.57 -6.58
C ASN A 76 16.99 0.24 -7.05
N PHE A 77 16.99 1.55 -6.78
CA PHE A 77 18.14 2.41 -7.06
C PHE A 77 19.38 1.96 -6.28
N ASN A 78 19.24 1.66 -4.98
CA ASN A 78 20.34 1.20 -4.14
C ASN A 78 20.89 -0.16 -4.62
N ILE A 79 20.02 -1.10 -4.99
CA ILE A 79 20.42 -2.39 -5.57
C ILE A 79 21.25 -2.16 -6.84
N SER A 80 20.75 -1.31 -7.74
CA SER A 80 21.42 -1.00 -9.00
C SER A 80 22.77 -0.31 -8.78
N LYS A 81 22.88 0.54 -7.75
CA LYS A 81 24.13 1.18 -7.34
C LYS A 81 25.14 0.14 -6.84
N LEU A 82 24.74 -0.72 -5.92
CA LEU A 82 25.62 -1.76 -5.36
C LEU A 82 26.07 -2.75 -6.44
N GLN A 83 25.18 -3.13 -7.37
CA GLN A 83 25.55 -3.98 -8.51
C GLN A 83 26.64 -3.34 -9.38
N ARG A 84 26.54 -2.04 -9.68
CA ARG A 84 27.60 -1.31 -10.40
C ARG A 84 28.91 -1.27 -9.61
N GLU A 85 28.85 -1.08 -8.30
CA GLU A 85 30.05 -1.09 -7.45
C GLU A 85 30.71 -2.48 -7.43
N ILE A 86 29.92 -3.55 -7.35
CA ILE A 86 30.43 -4.94 -7.44
C ILE A 86 31.16 -5.17 -8.76
N GLU A 87 30.55 -4.81 -9.90
CA GLU A 87 31.20 -5.00 -11.21
C GLU A 87 32.46 -4.16 -11.37
N ARG A 88 32.47 -2.94 -10.82
CA ARG A 88 33.68 -2.11 -10.76
C ARG A 88 34.78 -2.78 -9.93
N TYR A 89 34.47 -3.27 -8.72
CA TYR A 89 35.45 -3.95 -7.88
C TYR A 89 35.99 -5.23 -8.52
N LYS A 90 35.14 -6.01 -9.21
CA LYS A 90 35.59 -7.16 -10.00
C LYS A 90 36.58 -6.74 -11.08
N THR A 91 36.30 -5.64 -11.79
CA THR A 91 37.19 -5.10 -12.82
C THR A 91 38.55 -4.69 -12.22
N ASP A 92 38.53 -3.97 -11.11
CA ASP A 92 39.74 -3.52 -10.40
C ASP A 92 40.57 -4.72 -9.89
N ILE A 93 39.91 -5.75 -9.32
CA ILE A 93 40.57 -6.99 -8.87
C ILE A 93 41.18 -7.75 -10.05
N ASN A 94 40.45 -7.89 -11.16
CA ASN A 94 40.95 -8.57 -12.35
C ASN A 94 42.18 -7.85 -12.91
N LEU A 95 42.19 -6.52 -12.92
CA LEU A 95 43.36 -5.74 -13.30
C LEU A 95 44.55 -5.99 -12.36
N ALA A 96 44.32 -6.00 -11.04
CA ALA A 96 45.37 -6.31 -10.07
C ALA A 96 45.96 -7.71 -10.27
N ILE A 97 45.11 -8.72 -10.52
CA ILE A 97 45.54 -10.09 -10.85
C ILE A 97 46.41 -10.09 -12.10
N GLN A 98 45.99 -9.43 -13.18
CA GLN A 98 46.77 -9.34 -14.41
C GLN A 98 48.12 -8.69 -14.17
N LEU A 99 48.18 -7.56 -13.45
CA LEU A 99 49.43 -6.88 -13.14
C LEU A 99 50.40 -7.76 -12.34
N LEU A 100 49.89 -8.53 -11.37
CA LEU A 100 50.69 -9.48 -10.60
C LEU A 100 51.19 -10.66 -11.46
N GLN A 101 50.38 -11.14 -12.40
CA GLN A 101 50.70 -12.27 -13.27
C GLN A 101 51.56 -11.90 -14.48
N CYS A 102 51.57 -10.63 -14.91
CA CYS A 102 52.19 -10.21 -16.16
C CYS A 102 53.71 -10.41 -16.19
N LYS A 103 54.44 -10.51 -15.06
CA LYS A 103 55.86 -10.90 -15.02
C LYS A 103 56.33 -11.41 -13.63
N PRO A 104 56.10 -12.67 -13.24
CA PRO A 104 56.70 -13.23 -12.03
C PRO A 104 58.24 -13.14 -12.05
N ASP A 105 58.88 -13.28 -13.22
CA ASP A 105 60.34 -13.19 -13.38
C ASP A 105 60.91 -11.75 -13.38
N SER A 106 60.05 -10.72 -13.53
CA SER A 106 60.48 -9.31 -13.41
C SER A 106 60.41 -8.81 -11.98
N PHE A 107 59.64 -9.47 -11.12
CA PHE A 107 59.78 -9.33 -9.68
C PHE A 107 60.96 -10.19 -9.27
N VAL A 108 62.13 -9.57 -9.16
CA VAL A 108 63.31 -10.26 -8.63
C VAL A 108 62.92 -10.86 -7.28
N PRO A 109 62.91 -12.19 -7.09
CA PRO A 109 62.75 -12.74 -5.76
C PRO A 109 63.87 -12.13 -4.91
N GLN A 110 63.53 -11.41 -3.85
CA GLN A 110 64.52 -10.92 -2.88
C GLN A 110 65.17 -12.14 -2.24
N LYS A 111 66.19 -12.68 -2.90
CA LYS A 111 66.99 -13.75 -2.34
C LYS A 111 67.68 -13.14 -1.14
N ILE A 112 67.59 -13.80 0.01
CA ILE A 112 68.29 -13.36 1.22
C ILE A 112 69.79 -13.14 0.91
N SER A 113 70.35 -13.93 0.00
CA SER A 113 71.72 -13.79 -0.50
C SER A 113 72.06 -12.46 -1.20
N SER A 114 71.06 -11.67 -1.64
CA SER A 114 71.29 -10.36 -2.27
C SER A 114 71.38 -9.20 -1.26
N LEU A 115 71.19 -9.46 0.03
CA LEU A 115 71.32 -8.48 1.10
C LEU A 115 72.75 -8.53 1.69
N PRO A 116 73.27 -7.46 2.30
CA PRO A 116 74.52 -7.51 3.09
C PRO A 116 74.47 -8.60 4.16
N ILE A 117 75.59 -9.31 4.40
CA ILE A 117 75.69 -10.48 5.30
C ILE A 117 75.07 -10.24 6.69
N ASP A 118 75.25 -9.04 7.24
CA ASP A 118 74.74 -8.67 8.56
C ASP A 118 73.21 -8.56 8.62
N ILE A 119 72.57 -8.39 7.45
CA ILE A 119 71.12 -8.30 7.27
C ILE A 119 70.54 -9.67 6.91
N GLN A 120 71.30 -10.52 6.21
CA GLN A 120 70.86 -11.87 5.82
C GLN A 120 70.45 -12.73 7.02
N SER A 121 71.26 -12.71 8.08
CA SER A 121 71.03 -13.49 9.30
C SER A 121 69.74 -13.05 10.03
N LYS A 122 69.47 -11.74 10.06
CA LYS A 122 68.28 -11.15 10.69
C LYS A 122 67.01 -11.46 9.91
N VAL A 123 67.03 -11.34 8.57
CA VAL A 123 65.86 -11.66 7.74
C VAL A 123 65.57 -13.16 7.78
N SER A 124 66.62 -14.01 7.79
CA SER A 124 66.47 -15.46 7.92
C SER A 124 65.84 -15.88 9.25
N SER A 125 66.11 -15.16 10.34
CA SER A 125 65.49 -15.47 11.64
C SER A 125 64.01 -15.10 11.66
N TYR A 126 63.60 -13.98 11.05
CA TYR A 126 62.19 -13.59 10.96
C TYR A 126 61.36 -14.55 10.09
N ILE A 127 61.86 -14.94 8.91
CA ILE A 127 61.11 -15.85 8.02
C ILE A 127 60.88 -17.24 8.65
N ARG A 128 61.81 -17.73 9.48
CA ARG A 128 61.64 -19.01 10.20
C ARG A 128 60.61 -18.92 11.33
N VAL A 129 60.36 -17.73 11.87
CA VAL A 129 59.38 -17.51 12.95
C VAL A 129 57.95 -17.57 12.41
N ASP A 130 57.69 -17.05 11.21
CA ASP A 130 56.33 -17.04 10.61
C ASP A 130 55.83 -18.44 10.21
N THR A 131 56.72 -19.41 9.95
CA THR A 131 56.33 -20.78 9.61
C THR A 131 55.99 -21.66 10.81
N ASN A 132 56.21 -21.18 12.04
CA ASN A 132 56.05 -21.99 13.27
C ASN A 132 54.87 -21.55 14.16
N SER A 133 54.03 -20.63 13.70
CA SER A 133 52.97 -20.01 14.51
C SER A 133 51.56 -20.09 13.90
N HIS A 134 51.32 -20.92 12.89
CA HIS A 134 49.98 -21.15 12.36
C HIS A 134 49.56 -22.62 12.45
N SER A 135 49.24 -23.05 13.69
CA SER A 135 48.44 -24.25 13.96
C SER A 135 47.04 -23.83 14.39
N ASP A 136 46.08 -24.22 13.55
CA ASP A 136 44.70 -24.64 13.83
C ASP A 136 43.70 -23.69 14.52
N SER A 137 42.82 -23.09 13.71
CA SER A 137 41.37 -23.06 13.99
C SER A 137 40.57 -22.74 12.73
N GLU A 138 39.92 -23.77 12.21
CA GLU A 138 39.02 -23.74 11.05
C GLU A 138 37.75 -22.91 11.34
N GLY A 139 37.51 -21.89 10.52
CA GLY A 139 36.22 -21.21 10.43
C GLY A 139 35.22 -22.04 9.64
N SER A 140 34.29 -22.68 10.34
CA SER A 140 33.17 -23.40 9.73
C SER A 140 32.18 -22.41 9.11
N ILE A 141 32.13 -22.36 7.77
CA ILE A 141 31.04 -21.75 7.01
C ILE A 141 30.46 -22.82 6.08
N THR A 142 29.49 -23.58 6.59
CA THR A 142 28.63 -24.44 5.77
C THR A 142 27.65 -23.58 5.00
N GLY A 143 27.99 -23.26 3.76
CA GLY A 143 27.04 -22.81 2.75
C GLY A 143 26.20 -23.99 2.28
N VAL A 144 24.89 -23.93 2.52
CA VAL A 144 23.90 -24.74 1.81
C VAL A 144 23.04 -23.79 1.00
N GLY A 145 23.39 -23.67 -0.28
CA GLY A 145 22.53 -23.06 -1.29
C GLY A 145 21.45 -24.06 -1.69
N ILE A 146 20.19 -23.73 -1.40
CA ILE A 146 19.05 -24.38 -2.05
C ILE A 146 18.58 -23.46 -3.17
N THR A 147 18.73 -23.97 -4.38
CA THR A 147 18.22 -23.46 -5.63
C THR A 147 16.70 -23.61 -5.68
N THR A 148 15.95 -22.52 -5.50
CA THR A 148 14.56 -22.44 -5.96
C THR A 148 14.50 -21.73 -7.29
N THR A 149 14.52 -22.52 -8.36
CA THR A 149 14.19 -22.11 -9.72
C THR A 149 12.68 -21.88 -9.82
N THR A 150 12.22 -20.65 -9.63
CA THR A 150 10.86 -20.25 -10.04
C THR A 150 10.98 -19.29 -11.21
N ALA A 151 10.73 -19.82 -12.41
CA ALA A 151 10.65 -19.06 -13.64
C ALA A 151 9.37 -18.23 -13.66
N TYR A 152 9.47 -16.93 -13.42
CA TYR A 152 8.39 -15.99 -13.72
C TYR A 152 8.53 -15.54 -15.16
N LYS A 153 7.60 -16.02 -15.99
CA LYS A 153 7.47 -15.63 -17.39
C LYS A 153 6.95 -14.19 -17.43
N VAL A 154 7.83 -13.24 -17.74
CA VAL A 154 7.45 -11.83 -17.97
C VAL A 154 6.66 -11.77 -19.27
N LEU A 155 5.39 -11.35 -19.18
CA LEU A 155 4.57 -11.04 -20.35
C LEU A 155 4.92 -9.62 -20.86
N PRO A 156 4.94 -9.37 -22.18
CA PRO A 156 5.17 -8.05 -22.74
C PRO A 156 4.01 -7.10 -22.37
N ALA A 157 4.36 -5.85 -22.08
CA ALA A 157 3.40 -4.76 -21.92
C ALA A 157 2.63 -4.55 -23.23
N ASN A 158 1.34 -4.86 -23.22
CA ASN A 158 0.41 -4.46 -24.27
C ASN A 158 -0.52 -3.37 -23.73
N ASP A 159 -0.71 -2.37 -24.59
CA ASP A 159 -1.51 -1.16 -24.43
C ASP A 159 -2.81 -1.34 -23.66
N SER A 160 -2.98 -0.53 -22.61
CA SER A 160 -4.30 -0.27 -22.01
C SER A 160 -5.09 0.67 -22.92
N PRO A 161 -6.38 0.40 -23.22
CA PRO A 161 -7.23 1.34 -23.92
C PRO A 161 -7.57 2.55 -23.01
N PRO A 162 -8.04 3.68 -23.58
CA PRO A 162 -8.32 4.89 -22.80
C PRO A 162 -9.44 4.65 -21.78
N ARG A 163 -9.38 5.37 -20.66
CA ARG A 163 -10.41 5.33 -19.61
C ARG A 163 -11.76 5.77 -20.18
N GLU A 164 -12.73 4.87 -20.20
CA GLU A 164 -14.12 5.20 -20.49
C GLU A 164 -14.68 6.08 -19.36
N THR A 165 -15.19 7.25 -19.73
CA THR A 165 -15.96 8.14 -18.86
C THR A 165 -17.24 7.44 -18.41
N CYS A 166 -17.45 7.33 -17.10
CA CYS A 166 -18.69 6.80 -16.51
C CYS A 166 -19.94 7.53 -17.09
N PRO A 167 -21.05 6.83 -17.38
CA PRO A 167 -22.16 7.42 -18.14
C PRO A 167 -23.23 8.12 -17.28
N PHE A 168 -22.98 8.39 -16.00
CA PHE A 168 -24.02 8.97 -15.14
C PHE A 168 -23.83 10.48 -14.97
N PRO A 169 -24.76 11.32 -15.48
CA PRO A 169 -24.75 12.74 -15.18
C PRO A 169 -25.13 12.98 -13.70
N PRO A 170 -24.58 14.02 -13.05
CA PRO A 170 -24.97 14.37 -11.69
C PRO A 170 -26.45 14.79 -11.68
N THR A 171 -27.28 14.09 -10.91
CA THR A 171 -28.66 14.49 -10.65
C THR A 171 -28.66 15.86 -9.97
N ALA A 172 -29.30 16.85 -10.59
CA ALA A 172 -29.48 18.17 -10.03
C ALA A 172 -30.24 18.09 -8.69
N MET A 173 -29.60 18.57 -7.62
CA MET A 173 -30.27 18.80 -6.33
C MET A 173 -31.15 20.04 -6.46
N VAL A 174 -32.46 19.86 -6.61
CA VAL A 174 -33.42 20.97 -6.56
C VAL A 174 -33.57 21.39 -5.09
N TYR A 175 -32.87 22.45 -4.69
CA TYR A 175 -33.13 23.10 -3.41
C TYR A 175 -34.54 23.70 -3.43
N SER A 176 -35.40 23.23 -2.54
CA SER A 176 -36.71 23.82 -2.31
C SER A 176 -36.51 25.18 -1.64
N MET A 177 -36.55 26.27 -2.41
CA MET A 177 -36.62 27.64 -1.89
C MET A 177 -38.00 27.88 -1.28
N ARG A 178 -38.21 27.40 -0.05
CA ARG A 178 -39.33 27.85 0.79
C ARG A 178 -38.76 28.71 1.91
N GLY A 179 -38.80 30.03 1.71
CA GLY A 179 -38.34 30.97 2.73
C GLY A 179 -38.14 32.41 2.29
N LEU A 180 -39.01 32.96 1.44
CA LEU A 180 -39.20 34.42 1.39
C LEU A 180 -40.52 34.73 2.08
N GLY A 181 -40.44 35.07 3.35
CA GLY A 181 -41.58 35.36 4.21
C GLY A 181 -41.16 36.03 5.51
N LYS A 182 -40.90 37.34 5.41
CA LYS A 182 -41.16 38.39 6.42
C LYS A 182 -40.70 38.15 7.86
N CYS A 183 -39.69 38.91 8.29
CA CYS A 183 -39.73 39.80 9.45
C CYS A 183 -38.91 41.05 9.12
#